data_AF-A0A940NRA0-F1
#
_entry.id   AF-A0A940NRA0-F1
#
_cell.length_a   1.000
_cell.length_b   1.000
_cell.length_c   1.000
_cell.angle_alpha   90.00
_cell.angle_beta   90.00
_cell.angle_gamma   90.00
#
_symmetry.space_group_name_H-M   'P 1'
#
loop_
_entity.id
_entity.type
_entity.pdbx_description
1 polymer ?
#
loop_
_entity_poly.entity_id
_entity_poly.type
_entity_poly.pdbx_seq_one_letter_code
_entity_poly.pdbx_strand_id
1 'polypeptide(L)'
;VGGVNSNLEDSAAKAYCKTNPPAKCWVDKEESYSTNEITIYWNSPLVYLLAVTEKADATEPVKPEQKLRGDVDDSNQIDVADAVLLSRYLVSDAEATVTDQGLANADGDKNGKVDGEDVTFILNVIAKKISLND
;
A
#
# COMPACT_ATOMS: atom_id res chain seq x y z
N VAL A 1 -2.96 -37.38 10.02
CA VAL A 1 -1.50 -37.62 9.98
C VAL A 1 -1.10 -37.74 8.53
N GLY A 2 -0.31 -36.81 8.00
CA GLY A 2 0.20 -36.95 6.64
C GLY A 2 1.59 -37.61 6.62
N GLY A 3 2.19 -37.60 5.45
CA GLY A 3 3.41 -38.30 5.14
C GLY A 3 3.19 -39.76 4.74
N VAL A 4 4.32 -40.43 4.59
CA VAL A 4 4.45 -41.75 4.00
C VAL A 4 4.09 -42.82 5.06
N ASN A 5 2.79 -42.97 5.33
CA ASN A 5 2.26 -43.83 6.40
C ASN A 5 1.24 -44.86 5.88
N SER A 6 0.93 -45.87 6.70
CA SER A 6 0.04 -46.99 6.34
C SER A 6 -1.44 -46.65 6.34
N ASN A 7 -1.81 -45.48 6.85
CA ASN A 7 -3.21 -45.18 7.18
C ASN A 7 -4.01 -44.64 5.99
N LEU A 8 -3.34 -44.30 4.87
CA LEU A 8 -3.94 -43.92 3.58
C LEU A 8 -5.18 -43.05 3.77
N GLU A 9 -5.03 -41.85 4.32
CA GLU A 9 -6.16 -41.05 4.81
C GLU A 9 -7.04 -40.50 3.66
N ASP A 10 -6.45 -40.20 2.51
CA ASP A 10 -7.15 -39.62 1.36
C ASP A 10 -7.68 -40.65 0.36
N SER A 11 -8.75 -40.28 -0.35
CA SER A 11 -9.33 -41.07 -1.45
C SER A 11 -8.32 -41.41 -2.54
N ALA A 12 -7.43 -40.46 -2.90
CA ALA A 12 -6.36 -40.68 -3.87
C ALA A 12 -5.31 -41.67 -3.34
N ALA A 13 -4.88 -41.54 -2.08
CA ALA A 13 -3.95 -42.48 -1.45
C ALA A 13 -4.55 -43.89 -1.35
N LYS A 14 -5.84 -44.01 -1.00
CA LYS A 14 -6.55 -45.31 -0.96
C LYS A 14 -6.66 -45.97 -2.33
N ALA A 15 -6.82 -45.19 -3.40
CA ALA A 15 -6.95 -45.70 -4.75
C ALA A 15 -5.61 -46.19 -5.34
N TYR A 16 -4.52 -45.43 -5.12
CA TYR A 16 -3.24 -45.67 -5.80
C TYR A 16 -2.16 -46.33 -4.94
N CYS A 17 -2.29 -46.30 -3.61
CA CYS A 17 -1.24 -46.78 -2.70
C CYS A 17 -1.63 -48.01 -1.86
N LYS A 18 -2.80 -48.61 -2.08
CA LYS A 18 -3.32 -49.74 -1.28
C LYS A 18 -2.42 -50.97 -1.25
N THR A 19 -1.65 -51.20 -2.32
CA THR A 19 -0.79 -52.39 -2.50
C THR A 19 0.70 -52.10 -2.27
N ASN A 20 1.06 -50.83 -2.06
CA ASN A 20 2.45 -50.43 -1.90
C ASN A 20 2.85 -50.43 -0.41
N PRO A 21 4.09 -50.80 -0.09
CA PRO A 21 4.61 -50.65 1.28
C PRO A 21 4.60 -49.16 1.65
N PRO A 22 4.37 -48.80 2.93
CA PRO A 22 4.17 -47.42 3.36
C PRO A 22 5.20 -46.46 2.78
N ALA A 23 6.49 -46.78 2.87
CA ALA A 23 7.64 -46.02 2.35
C ALA A 23 7.61 -45.69 0.84
N LYS A 24 6.75 -46.35 0.06
CA LYS A 24 6.59 -46.17 -1.40
C LYS A 24 5.23 -45.59 -1.78
N CYS A 25 4.40 -45.22 -0.80
CA CYS A 25 3.08 -44.64 -1.02
C CYS A 25 3.18 -43.14 -1.28
N TRP A 26 3.61 -42.77 -2.49
CA TRP A 26 3.58 -41.40 -3.01
C TRP A 26 2.72 -41.35 -4.27
N VAL A 27 1.93 -40.29 -4.43
CA VAL A 27 1.04 -40.07 -5.57
C VAL A 27 1.15 -38.61 -5.98
N ASP A 28 1.46 -38.36 -7.24
CA ASP A 28 1.46 -37.02 -7.83
C ASP A 28 0.06 -36.69 -8.37
N LYS A 29 -0.85 -36.35 -7.44
CA LYS A 29 -2.22 -35.92 -7.73
C LYS A 29 -2.62 -34.80 -6.80
N GLU A 30 -3.35 -33.82 -7.33
CA GLU A 30 -3.85 -32.67 -6.57
C GLU A 30 -4.73 -33.08 -5.37
N GLU A 31 -5.47 -34.19 -5.49
CA GLU A 31 -6.36 -34.71 -4.45
C GLU A 31 -5.62 -35.51 -3.34
N SER A 32 -4.29 -35.62 -3.39
CA SER A 32 -3.48 -36.43 -2.47
C SER A 32 -2.75 -35.56 -1.43
N TYR A 33 -3.52 -34.94 -0.54
CA TYR A 33 -3.06 -33.98 0.46
C TYR A 33 -2.18 -34.60 1.56
N SER A 34 -2.53 -35.80 2.02
CA SER A 34 -1.85 -36.53 3.09
C SER A 34 -0.46 -36.98 2.66
N THR A 35 -0.28 -37.45 1.42
CA THR A 35 1.05 -37.84 0.92
C THR A 35 1.90 -36.63 0.53
N ASN A 36 1.28 -35.50 0.19
CA ASN A 36 1.94 -34.27 -0.20
C ASN A 36 2.11 -33.27 0.95
N GLU A 37 1.80 -33.68 2.19
CA GLU A 37 1.86 -32.85 3.40
C GLU A 37 3.20 -32.12 3.52
N ILE A 38 4.33 -32.81 3.32
CA ILE A 38 5.67 -32.20 3.44
C ILE A 38 5.88 -31.05 2.42
N THR A 39 5.41 -31.22 1.18
CA THR A 39 5.61 -30.25 0.08
C THR A 39 4.69 -29.05 0.22
N ILE A 40 3.49 -29.25 0.76
CA ILE A 40 2.52 -28.18 1.01
C ILE A 40 2.98 -27.36 2.21
N TYR A 41 3.35 -28.01 3.32
CA TYR A 41 3.70 -27.31 4.56
C TYR A 41 5.06 -26.62 4.53
N TRP A 42 6.05 -27.09 3.77
CA TRP A 42 7.36 -26.40 3.68
C TRP A 42 7.31 -25.11 2.86
N ASN A 43 6.31 -24.96 1.98
CA ASN A 43 6.06 -23.71 1.26
C ASN A 43 5.10 -22.77 2.01
N SER A 44 4.30 -23.29 2.95
CA SER A 44 3.35 -22.49 3.74
C SER A 44 3.98 -21.30 4.48
N PRO A 45 5.17 -21.38 5.10
CA PRO A 45 5.80 -20.22 5.73
C PRO A 45 6.16 -19.11 4.74
N LEU A 46 6.63 -19.46 3.53
CA LEU A 46 6.95 -18.49 2.48
C LEU A 46 5.69 -17.82 1.94
N VAL A 47 4.63 -18.60 1.69
CA VAL A 47 3.33 -18.08 1.25
C VAL A 47 2.71 -17.17 2.31
N TYR A 48 2.80 -17.56 3.60
CA TYR A 48 2.33 -16.73 4.70
C TYR A 48 3.13 -15.43 4.81
N LEU A 49 4.46 -15.49 4.70
CA LEU A 49 5.31 -14.30 4.71
C LEU A 49 4.97 -13.37 3.54
N LEU A 50 4.84 -13.90 2.32
CA LEU A 50 4.44 -13.13 1.13
C LEU A 50 3.06 -12.48 1.30
N ALA A 51 2.07 -13.21 1.82
CA ALA A 51 0.74 -12.67 2.07
C ALA A 51 0.72 -11.59 3.17
N VAL A 52 1.58 -11.71 4.19
CA VAL A 52 1.75 -10.69 5.24
C VAL A 52 2.51 -9.48 4.71
N THR A 53 3.51 -9.66 3.82
CA THR A 53 4.23 -8.54 3.21
C THR A 53 3.42 -7.84 2.11
N GLU A 54 2.58 -8.55 1.36
CA GLU A 54 1.63 -7.91 0.43
C GLU A 54 0.58 -7.10 1.20
N LYS A 55 0.15 -7.58 2.38
CA LYS A 55 -0.71 -6.79 3.28
C LYS A 55 -0.03 -5.58 3.89
N ALA A 56 1.31 -5.51 3.89
CA ALA A 56 2.02 -4.31 4.33
C ALA A 56 1.92 -3.16 3.30
N ASP A 57 1.53 -3.45 2.04
CA ASP A 57 1.22 -2.46 1.01
C ASP A 57 -0.29 -2.32 0.74
N ALA A 58 -1.15 -3.02 1.51
CA ALA A 58 -2.59 -2.76 1.52
C ALA A 58 -2.89 -1.50 2.35
N THR A 59 -2.56 -0.36 1.74
CA THR A 59 -3.16 0.97 1.92
C THR A 59 -4.19 1.09 3.05
N GLU A 60 -3.73 1.45 4.25
CA GLU A 60 -4.32 2.62 4.91
C GLU A 60 -4.22 3.79 3.91
N PRO A 61 -5.17 4.73 3.83
CA PRO A 61 -5.01 5.88 2.95
C PRO A 61 -3.68 6.54 3.33
N VAL A 62 -2.68 6.41 2.45
CA VAL A 62 -1.39 7.05 2.62
C VAL A 62 -1.73 8.52 2.67
N LYS A 63 -1.73 9.07 3.89
CA LYS A 63 -1.89 10.49 4.09
C LYS A 63 -0.84 11.14 3.19
N PRO A 64 -1.23 11.99 2.24
CA PRO A 64 -0.30 12.59 1.30
C PRO A 64 0.88 13.16 2.10
N GLU A 65 2.08 12.62 1.89
CA GLU A 65 3.24 12.98 2.68
C GLU A 65 3.60 14.41 2.26
N GLN A 66 3.39 15.41 3.13
CA GLN A 66 3.61 16.82 2.82
C GLN A 66 5.09 17.04 2.42
N LYS A 67 5.37 16.97 1.12
CA LYS A 67 6.74 17.03 0.59
C LYS A 67 7.33 18.42 0.73
N LEU A 68 6.49 19.44 0.58
CA LEU A 68 6.87 20.83 0.72
C LEU A 68 5.62 21.67 1.06
N ARG A 69 5.63 22.36 2.21
CA ARG A 69 4.48 23.16 2.65
C ARG A 69 4.35 24.42 1.80
N GLY A 70 3.20 24.61 1.18
CA GLY A 70 2.93 25.70 0.24
C GLY A 70 3.15 25.37 -1.23
N ASP A 71 3.48 24.12 -1.56
CA ASP A 71 3.59 23.61 -2.95
C ASP A 71 2.25 23.00 -3.37
N VAL A 72 1.44 23.79 -4.08
CA VAL A 72 0.06 23.46 -4.45
C VAL A 72 0.02 22.71 -5.77
N ASP A 73 1.01 22.91 -6.65
CA ASP A 73 1.09 22.28 -7.98
C ASP A 73 2.01 21.04 -8.06
N ASP A 74 2.52 20.58 -6.92
CA ASP A 74 3.43 19.43 -6.77
C ASP A 74 4.75 19.56 -7.55
N SER A 75 5.17 20.79 -7.86
CA SER A 75 6.38 21.07 -8.66
C SER A 75 7.69 20.98 -7.86
N ASN A 76 7.63 20.81 -6.53
CA ASN A 76 8.75 20.85 -5.58
C ASN A 76 9.41 22.23 -5.46
N GLN A 77 8.72 23.27 -5.91
CA GLN A 77 9.12 24.66 -5.76
C GLN A 77 7.95 25.41 -5.13
N ILE A 78 8.24 26.43 -4.33
CA ILE A 78 7.21 27.32 -3.80
C ILE A 78 7.38 28.65 -4.52
N ASP A 79 6.45 28.96 -5.41
CA ASP A 79 6.48 30.19 -6.18
C ASP A 79 5.08 30.81 -6.34
N VAL A 80 5.01 31.88 -7.15
CA VAL A 80 3.77 32.65 -7.30
C VAL A 80 2.68 31.83 -8.02
N ALA A 81 3.05 30.80 -8.79
CA ALA A 81 2.11 29.90 -9.44
C ALA A 81 1.27 29.15 -8.40
N ASP A 82 1.85 28.72 -7.29
CA ASP A 82 1.14 28.08 -6.17
C ASP A 82 0.07 29.01 -5.58
N ALA A 83 0.45 30.25 -5.29
CA ALA A 83 -0.47 31.25 -4.75
C ALA A 83 -1.62 31.57 -5.70
N VAL A 84 -1.34 31.62 -7.01
CA VAL A 84 -2.35 31.87 -8.06
C VAL A 84 -3.26 30.66 -8.20
N LEU A 85 -2.71 29.44 -8.25
CA LEU A 85 -3.47 28.20 -8.37
C LEU A 85 -4.43 28.04 -7.19
N LEU A 86 -3.93 28.26 -5.97
CA LEU A 86 -4.74 28.24 -4.76
C LEU A 86 -5.84 29.31 -4.77
N SER A 87 -5.51 30.55 -5.17
CA SER A 87 -6.52 31.61 -5.29
C SER A 87 -7.63 31.28 -6.28
N ARG A 88 -7.29 30.66 -7.42
CA ARG A 88 -8.27 30.21 -8.41
C ARG A 88 -9.13 29.08 -7.86
N TYR A 89 -8.51 28.13 -7.17
CA TYR A 89 -9.21 27.03 -6.51
C TYR A 89 -10.21 27.51 -5.45
N LEU A 90 -9.84 28.50 -4.62
CA LEU A 90 -10.71 29.10 -3.60
C LEU A 90 -11.95 29.80 -4.20
N VAL A 91 -11.82 30.38 -5.40
CA VAL A 91 -12.93 30.98 -6.14
C VAL A 91 -13.77 29.92 -6.88
N SER A 92 -13.46 28.63 -6.71
CA SER A 92 -14.11 27.50 -7.38
C SER A 92 -14.05 27.60 -8.91
N ASP A 93 -12.92 28.06 -9.43
CA ASP A 93 -12.63 28.04 -10.86
C ASP A 93 -12.57 26.59 -11.38
N ALA A 94 -13.42 26.24 -12.34
CA ALA A 94 -13.55 24.89 -12.87
C ALA A 94 -12.29 24.39 -13.59
N GLU A 95 -11.40 25.29 -14.00
CA GLU A 95 -10.12 24.95 -14.63
C GLU A 95 -8.97 24.75 -13.62
N ALA A 96 -9.16 25.18 -12.37
CA ALA A 96 -8.16 25.02 -11.32
C ALA A 96 -8.29 23.65 -10.66
N THR A 97 -7.70 22.64 -11.29
CA THR A 97 -7.62 21.28 -10.73
C THR A 97 -6.39 21.16 -9.83
N VAL A 98 -6.60 20.95 -8.54
CA VAL A 98 -5.54 20.68 -7.56
C VAL A 98 -5.63 19.21 -7.13
N THR A 99 -4.48 18.56 -6.96
CA THR A 99 -4.40 17.16 -6.50
C THR A 99 -4.73 17.08 -5.00
N ASP A 100 -5.11 15.89 -4.50
CA ASP A 100 -5.32 15.68 -3.06
C ASP A 100 -4.04 15.96 -2.24
N GLN A 101 -2.87 15.73 -2.85
CA GLN A 101 -1.57 16.08 -2.28
C GLN A 101 -1.34 17.60 -2.26
N GLY A 102 -1.65 18.29 -3.36
CA GLY A 102 -1.57 19.74 -3.45
C GLY A 102 -2.49 20.44 -2.44
N LEU A 103 -3.70 19.91 -2.19
CA LEU A 103 -4.57 20.38 -1.11
C LEU A 103 -3.94 20.17 0.28
N ALA A 104 -3.32 19.02 0.50
CA ALA A 104 -2.65 18.74 1.76
C ALA A 104 -1.41 19.61 1.97
N ASN A 105 -0.72 20.01 0.89
CA ASN A 105 0.42 20.91 0.93
C ASN A 105 0.00 22.40 1.03
N ALA A 106 -1.18 22.74 0.51
CA ALA A 106 -1.72 24.10 0.51
C ALA A 106 -2.00 24.62 1.92
N ASP A 107 -2.44 23.76 2.84
CA ASP A 107 -2.63 24.06 4.27
C ASP A 107 -1.26 24.33 4.94
N GLY A 108 -0.82 25.58 4.85
CA GLY A 108 0.49 26.04 5.28
C GLY A 108 0.53 26.35 6.78
N ASP A 109 -0.58 26.82 7.33
CA ASP A 109 -0.75 27.17 8.75
C ASP A 109 -1.18 25.98 9.62
N LYS A 110 -1.54 24.84 8.99
CA LYS A 110 -2.02 23.59 9.61
C LYS A 110 -3.34 23.73 10.34
N ASN A 111 -4.18 24.66 9.92
CA ASN A 111 -5.49 24.86 10.55
C ASN A 111 -6.52 23.79 10.10
N GLY A 112 -6.18 22.96 9.10
CA GLY A 112 -7.02 21.88 8.56
C GLY A 112 -8.06 22.36 7.56
N LYS A 113 -7.99 23.62 7.11
CA LYS A 113 -8.83 24.26 6.12
C LYS A 113 -7.93 24.93 5.09
N VAL A 114 -8.38 24.96 3.84
CA VAL A 114 -7.67 25.63 2.76
C VAL A 114 -8.41 26.94 2.46
N ASP A 115 -7.82 28.08 2.82
CA ASP A 115 -8.43 29.41 2.66
C ASP A 115 -7.42 30.53 2.27
N GLY A 116 -7.84 31.79 2.35
CA GLY A 116 -7.01 32.93 1.96
C GLY A 116 -5.81 33.19 2.87
N GLU A 117 -5.81 32.65 4.09
CA GLU A 117 -4.69 32.72 5.02
C GLU A 117 -3.51 31.87 4.49
N ASP A 118 -3.80 30.74 3.85
CA ASP A 118 -2.81 29.89 3.18
C ASP A 118 -2.16 30.59 1.98
N VAL A 119 -2.93 31.33 1.18
CA VAL A 119 -2.39 32.16 0.09
C VAL A 119 -1.40 33.18 0.65
N THR A 120 -1.74 33.79 1.78
CA THR A 120 -0.89 34.77 2.45
C THR A 120 0.37 34.12 3.02
N PHE A 121 0.25 32.89 3.54
CA PHE A 121 1.38 32.08 3.99
C PHE A 121 2.37 31.82 2.85
N ILE A 122 1.89 31.30 1.71
CA ILE A 122 2.71 31.03 0.51
C ILE A 122 3.42 32.30 0.06
N LEU A 123 2.71 33.43 -0.03
CA LEU A 123 3.31 34.72 -0.42
C LEU A 123 4.38 35.20 0.58
N ASN A 124 4.20 34.97 1.88
CA ASN A 124 5.19 35.33 2.89
C ASN A 124 6.43 34.41 2.83
N VAL A 125 6.26 33.13 2.50
CA VAL A 125 7.35 32.18 2.27
C VAL A 125 8.17 32.59 1.04
N ILE A 126 7.52 32.93 -0.07
CA ILE A 126 8.18 33.43 -1.28
C ILE A 126 8.93 34.74 -1.00
N ALA A 127 8.33 35.63 -0.20
CA ALA A 127 8.94 36.87 0.24
C ALA A 127 10.07 36.68 1.28
N LYS A 128 10.39 35.44 1.68
CA LYS A 128 11.37 35.08 2.73
C LYS A 128 11.11 35.76 4.07
N LYS A 129 9.85 36.11 4.35
CA LYS A 129 9.42 36.64 5.64
C LYS A 129 9.25 35.54 6.69
N ILE A 130 8.97 34.32 6.23
CA ILE A 130 8.77 33.13 7.04
C ILE A 130 9.71 32.04 6.51
N SER A 131 10.37 31.34 7.42
CA SER A 131 11.18 30.15 7.12
C SER A 131 10.36 28.91 7.40
N LEU A 132 10.37 27.94 6.48
CA LEU A 132 9.66 26.66 6.65
C LEU A 132 10.38 25.67 7.59
N ASN A 133 11.58 26.04 8.06
CA ASN A 133 12.44 25.21 8.89
C ASN A 133 12.26 25.40 10.40
N ASP A 134 11.31 26.24 10.83
CA ASP A 134 11.05 26.54 12.25
C ASP A 134 9.80 25.82 12.79
#